data_AF-A0A1J8R7N5-F1
#
_entry.id   AF-A0A1J8R7N5-F1
#
_cell.length_a   1.000
_cell.length_b   1.000
_cell.length_c   1.000
_cell.angle_alpha   90.00
_cell.angle_beta   90.00
_cell.angle_gamma   90.00
#
_symmetry.space_group_name_H-M   'P 1'
#
loop_
_entity.id
_entity.type
_entity.pdbx_description
1 polymer ?
#
loop_
_entity_poly.entity_id
_entity_poly.type
_entity_poly.pdbx_seq_one_letter_code
_entity_poly.pdbx_strand_id
1 'polypeptide(L)'
;MRIVYFSRRKVESVPDWCEYVPSVEELCRQADVLSIHVPLNQSTTGMVGEKEIRTLRQGSVLLNTSRGRVVDEEAMIRALVDGHLAWMYTPMNHASIPVY
;
A
#
# COMPACT_ATOMS: atom_id res chain seq x y z
N MET A 1 7.84 12.66 -10.83
CA MET A 1 7.50 11.39 -10.15
C MET A 1 7.02 10.42 -11.20
N ARG A 2 7.55 9.20 -11.25
CA ARG A 2 7.03 8.12 -12.10
C ARG A 2 5.80 7.52 -11.41
N ILE A 3 4.73 7.25 -12.16
CA ILE A 3 3.50 6.67 -11.59
C ILE A 3 3.28 5.30 -12.24
N VAL A 4 3.40 4.27 -11.41
CA VAL A 4 3.01 2.89 -11.71
C VAL A 4 1.70 2.59 -11.00
N TYR A 5 0.80 1.84 -11.62
CA TYR A 5 -0.49 1.51 -11.02
C TYR A 5 -0.91 0.09 -11.30
N PHE A 6 -1.67 -0.46 -10.36
CA PHE A 6 -2.36 -1.73 -10.50
C PHE A 6 -3.87 -1.52 -10.28
N SER A 7 -4.66 -2.16 -11.13
CA SER A 7 -6.10 -2.32 -10.96
C SER A 7 -6.51 -3.67 -11.57
N ARG A 8 -7.59 -4.27 -11.05
CA ARG A 8 -8.09 -5.59 -11.51
C ARG A 8 -8.31 -5.65 -13.04
N ARG A 9 -8.63 -4.51 -13.66
CA ARG A 9 -8.67 -4.32 -15.10
C ARG A 9 -7.84 -3.09 -15.43
N LYS A 10 -7.03 -3.16 -16.48
CA LYS A 10 -6.32 -1.98 -17.00
C LYS A 10 -7.33 -0.89 -17.34
N VAL A 11 -7.05 0.33 -16.90
CA VAL A 11 -7.91 1.49 -17.15
C VAL A 11 -7.39 2.19 -18.40
N GLU A 12 -8.27 2.40 -19.39
CA GLU A 12 -7.88 3.02 -20.66
C GLU A 12 -7.75 4.55 -20.54
N SER A 13 -8.54 5.17 -19.67
CA SER A 13 -8.61 6.62 -19.48
C SER A 13 -7.56 7.19 -18.52
N VAL A 14 -6.41 6.52 -18.35
CA VAL A 14 -5.32 7.04 -17.51
C VAL A 14 -4.42 7.95 -18.34
N PRO A 15 -3.78 8.96 -17.74
CA PRO A 15 -2.76 9.75 -18.43
C PRO A 15 -1.65 8.86 -19.00
N ASP A 16 -1.09 9.23 -20.15
CA ASP A 16 -0.07 8.44 -20.87
C ASP A 16 1.22 8.19 -20.07
N TRP A 17 1.46 8.99 -19.03
CA TRP A 17 2.61 8.85 -18.12
C TRP A 17 2.35 7.87 -16.97
N CYS A 18 1.16 7.26 -16.89
CA CYS A 18 0.84 6.18 -15.94
C CYS A 18 1.15 4.81 -16.55
N GLU A 19 2.00 4.05 -15.88
CA GLU A 19 2.39 2.70 -16.31
C GLU A 19 1.58 1.62 -15.58
N TYR A 20 0.92 0.75 -16.34
CA TYR A 20 0.19 -0.39 -15.76
C TYR A 20 1.13 -1.55 -15.42
N VAL A 21 0.96 -2.14 -14.24
CA VAL A 21 1.61 -3.40 -13.84
C VAL A 21 0.58 -4.50 -13.57
N PRO A 22 0.91 -5.79 -13.81
CA PRO A 22 -0.09 -6.87 -13.79
C PRO A 22 -0.45 -7.38 -12.38
N SER A 23 0.25 -6.94 -11.33
CA SER A 23 0.01 -7.41 -9.95
C SER A 23 0.41 -6.39 -8.89
N VAL A 24 -0.12 -6.56 -7.68
CA VAL A 24 0.28 -5.78 -6.48
C VAL A 24 1.76 -6.03 -6.15
N GLU A 25 2.24 -7.26 -6.31
CA GLU A 25 3.65 -7.59 -6.06
C GLU A 25 4.59 -6.80 -6.99
N GLU A 26 4.26 -6.71 -8.27
CA GLU A 26 5.05 -5.94 -9.24
C GLU A 26 4.97 -4.43 -8.98
N LEU A 27 3.81 -3.95 -8.49
CA LEU A 27 3.66 -2.58 -8.01
C LEU A 27 4.61 -2.32 -6.83
N CYS A 28 4.62 -3.19 -5.81
CA CYS A 28 5.45 -3.02 -4.61
C CYS A 28 6.95 -3.02 -4.93
N ARG A 29 7.44 -3.90 -5.81
CA ARG A 29 8.88 -3.93 -6.18
C ARG A 29 9.38 -2.61 -6.76
N GLN A 30 8.49 -1.85 -7.40
CA GLN A 30 8.83 -0.61 -8.09
C GLN A 30 8.52 0.65 -7.27
N ALA A 31 7.77 0.54 -6.17
CA ALA A 31 7.25 1.68 -5.43
C ALA A 31 8.16 2.13 -4.28
N ASP A 32 8.61 3.38 -4.35
CA ASP A 32 9.18 4.11 -3.20
C ASP A 32 8.05 4.66 -2.29
N VAL A 33 6.89 4.94 -2.88
CA VAL A 33 5.67 5.37 -2.19
C VAL A 33 4.49 4.54 -2.70
N LEU A 34 3.84 3.79 -1.81
CA LEU A 34 2.66 2.98 -2.12
C LEU A 34 1.39 3.70 -1.66
N SER A 35 0.52 4.09 -2.60
CA SER A 35 -0.78 4.72 -2.28
C SER A 35 -1.94 3.78 -2.62
N ILE A 36 -2.84 3.57 -1.65
CA ILE A 36 -3.90 2.56 -1.72
C ILE A 36 -5.28 3.24 -1.75
N HIS A 37 -6.00 2.98 -2.83
CA HIS A 37 -7.32 3.57 -3.15
C HIS A 37 -8.31 2.50 -3.61
N VAL A 38 -8.57 1.49 -2.78
CA VAL A 38 -9.47 0.38 -3.14
C VAL A 38 -10.63 0.26 -2.16
N PRO A 39 -11.83 -0.13 -2.63
CA PRO A 39 -12.95 -0.39 -1.72
C PRO A 39 -12.64 -1.62 -0.86
N LEU A 40 -12.98 -1.56 0.43
CA LEU A 40 -12.90 -2.73 1.32
C LEU A 40 -13.95 -3.77 0.94
N ASN A 41 -13.52 -4.97 0.60
CA ASN A 41 -14.34 -6.15 0.35
C ASN A 41 -13.51 -7.43 0.62
N GLN A 42 -14.10 -8.60 0.42
CA GLN A 42 -13.42 -9.88 0.68
C GLN A 42 -12.13 -10.06 -0.13
N SER A 43 -12.07 -9.53 -1.37
CA SER A 43 -10.88 -9.63 -2.23
C SER A 43 -9.79 -8.59 -1.91
N THR A 44 -10.11 -7.57 -1.12
CA THR A 44 -9.16 -6.50 -0.76
C THR A 44 -8.77 -6.51 0.71
N THR A 45 -9.40 -7.35 1.53
CA THR A 45 -9.04 -7.53 2.94
C THR A 45 -7.67 -8.18 3.04
N GLY A 46 -6.72 -7.53 3.70
CA GLY A 46 -5.33 -7.99 3.81
C GLY A 46 -4.59 -8.04 2.47
N MET A 47 -5.04 -7.28 1.47
CA MET A 47 -4.40 -7.21 0.14
C MET A 47 -2.94 -6.74 0.23
N VAL A 48 -2.62 -5.88 1.21
CA VAL A 48 -1.27 -5.44 1.50
C VAL A 48 -0.88 -6.00 2.86
N GLY A 49 -0.27 -7.19 2.86
CA GLY A 49 0.21 -7.87 4.05
C GLY A 49 1.72 -7.75 4.23
N GLU A 50 2.27 -8.56 5.14
CA GLU A 50 3.72 -8.63 5.39
C GLU A 50 4.53 -8.86 4.10
N LYS A 51 4.07 -9.79 3.23
CA LYS A 51 4.77 -10.08 1.97
C LYS A 51 4.88 -8.84 1.09
N GLU A 52 3.78 -8.14 0.86
CA GLU A 52 3.74 -6.96 0.00
C GLU A 52 4.52 -5.80 0.60
N ILE A 53 4.43 -5.62 1.93
CA ILE A 53 5.19 -4.60 2.66
C ILE A 53 6.69 -4.87 2.53
N ARG A 54 7.15 -6.10 2.74
CA ARG A 54 8.58 -6.47 2.62
C ARG A 54 9.12 -6.47 1.19
N THR A 55 8.22 -6.47 0.21
CA THR A 55 8.57 -6.33 -1.20
C THR A 55 8.85 -4.88 -1.57
N LEU A 56 8.35 -3.92 -0.79
CA LEU A 56 8.73 -2.52 -0.94
C LEU A 56 10.23 -2.34 -0.66
N ARG A 57 10.78 -1.23 -1.14
CA ARG A 57 12.14 -0.83 -0.79
C ARG A 57 12.19 -0.44 0.68
N GLN A 58 13.33 -0.72 1.32
CA GLN A 58 13.56 -0.23 2.67
C GLN A 58 13.52 1.30 2.69
N GLY A 59 12.80 1.87 3.65
CA GLY A 59 12.53 3.31 3.74
C GLY A 59 11.35 3.79 2.90
N SER A 60 10.59 2.88 2.27
CA SER A 60 9.38 3.25 1.53
C SER A 60 8.29 3.86 2.42
N VAL A 61 7.38 4.60 1.79
CA VAL A 61 6.23 5.24 2.45
C VAL A 61 4.94 4.52 2.04
N LEU A 62 4.06 4.27 3.02
CA LEU A 62 2.75 3.66 2.79
C LEU A 62 1.62 4.66 3.07
N LEU A 63 0.81 4.96 2.06
CA LEU A 63 -0.37 5.82 2.16
C LEU A 63 -1.62 4.97 1.96
N ASN A 64 -2.32 4.64 3.05
CA ASN A 64 -3.63 4.03 2.98
C ASN A 64 -4.69 5.12 3.11
N THR A 65 -5.43 5.44 2.04
CA THR A 65 -6.62 6.33 2.14
C THR A 65 -7.94 5.55 2.05
N SER A 66 -7.84 4.21 2.07
CA SER A 66 -8.98 3.31 2.02
C SER A 66 -9.56 3.09 3.43
N ARG A 67 -10.76 2.50 3.50
CA ARG A 67 -11.32 2.03 4.80
C ARG A 67 -10.43 0.91 5.37
N GLY A 68 -10.33 0.83 6.70
CA GLY A 68 -9.43 -0.10 7.41
C GLY A 68 -9.57 -1.58 7.01
N ARG A 69 -8.56 -2.40 7.32
CA ARG A 69 -8.34 -3.83 6.94
C ARG A 69 -7.87 -4.12 5.51
N VAL A 70 -7.67 -3.12 4.64
CA VAL A 70 -7.01 -3.37 3.35
C VAL A 70 -5.52 -3.68 3.53
N VAL A 71 -4.91 -3.01 4.51
CA VAL A 71 -3.55 -3.24 4.97
C VAL A 71 -3.59 -4.08 6.24
N ASP A 72 -2.69 -5.05 6.35
CA ASP A 72 -2.41 -5.74 7.61
C ASP A 72 -1.73 -4.76 8.58
N GLU A 73 -2.47 -4.33 9.59
CA GLU A 73 -2.01 -3.32 10.56
C GLU A 73 -0.83 -3.82 11.39
N GLU A 74 -0.80 -5.10 11.76
CA GLU A 74 0.30 -5.65 12.55
C GLU A 74 1.58 -5.71 11.73
N ALA A 75 1.48 -6.16 10.46
CA ALA A 75 2.61 -6.18 9.55
C ALA A 75 3.16 -4.77 9.27
N MET A 76 2.27 -3.79 9.10
CA MET A 76 2.63 -2.39 8.93
C MET A 76 3.35 -1.83 10.16
N ILE A 77 2.84 -2.09 11.37
CA ILE A 77 3.48 -1.66 12.62
C ILE A 77 4.86 -2.30 12.77
N ARG A 78 5.00 -3.61 12.52
CA ARG A 78 6.31 -4.29 12.56
C ARG A 78 7.31 -3.64 11.61
N ALA A 79 6.90 -3.39 10.37
CA ALA A 79 7.75 -2.77 9.35
C ALA A 79 8.13 -1.32 9.68
N LEU A 80 7.30 -0.58 10.42
CA LEU A 80 7.68 0.74 10.94
C LEU A 80 8.69 0.63 12.09
N VAL A 81 8.44 -0.28 13.03
CA VAL A 81 9.30 -0.50 14.19
C VAL A 81 10.71 -0.94 13.79
N ASP A 82 10.83 -1.81 12.78
CA ASP A 82 12.13 -2.26 12.27
C ASP A 82 12.75 -1.35 11.19
N GLY A 83 12.09 -0.23 10.87
CA GLY A 83 12.58 0.77 9.92
C GLY A 83 12.52 0.35 8.45
N HIS A 84 11.81 -0.73 8.12
CA HIS A 84 11.54 -1.07 6.74
C HIS A 84 10.61 -0.06 6.05
N LEU A 85 9.60 0.44 6.75
CA LEU A 85 8.81 1.61 6.35
C LEU A 85 9.33 2.85 7.07
N ALA A 86 9.53 3.94 6.33
CA ALA A 86 9.93 5.21 6.93
C ALA A 86 8.73 5.98 7.50
N TRP A 87 7.60 5.93 6.80
CA TRP A 87 6.38 6.65 7.17
C TRP A 87 5.13 5.87 6.75
N MET A 88 4.06 6.10 7.50
CA MET A 88 2.72 5.66 7.11
C MET A 88 1.69 6.78 7.25
N TYR A 89 0.63 6.70 6.46
CA TYR A 89 -0.62 7.43 6.68
C TYR A 89 -1.81 6.48 6.55
N THR A 90 -2.75 6.59 7.49
CA THR A 90 -4.07 5.94 7.41
C THR A 90 -5.12 6.86 8.04
N PRO A 91 -6.30 7.08 7.42
CA PRO A 91 -7.35 7.88 8.04
C PRO A 91 -7.84 7.14 9.29
N MET A 92 -7.55 7.73 10.46
CA MET A 92 -7.87 7.18 11.77
C MET A 92 -9.39 7.06 11.94
N ASN A 93 -9.92 5.83 11.90
CA ASN A 93 -11.31 5.51 12.29
C ASN A 93 -11.40 4.28 13.21
N HIS A 94 -10.28 3.80 13.73
CA HIS A 94 -10.22 2.87 14.87
C HIS A 94 -9.13 3.36 15.81
N ALA A 95 -9.50 3.60 17.07
CA ALA A 95 -8.56 3.78 18.15
C ALA A 95 -7.77 2.48 18.28
N SER A 96 -6.47 2.47 17.94
CA SER A 96 -5.41 1.56 18.44
C SER A 96 -4.16 1.61 17.54
N ILE A 97 -3.46 2.75 17.49
CA ILE A 97 -2.01 2.70 17.24
C ILE A 97 -1.39 3.54 18.35
N PRO A 98 -0.87 2.91 19.42
CA PRO A 98 -0.07 3.65 20.40
C PRO A 98 1.21 4.07 19.69
N VAL A 99 1.26 5.33 19.29
CA VAL A 99 2.51 6.04 19.05
C VAL A 99 3.12 6.24 20.45
N TYR A 100 4.10 5.41 20.80
CA TYR A 100 4.94 5.62 21.98
C TYR A 100 5.96 6.73 21.70
#